data_AF-A0A1C6VL90-F1
#
_entry.id   AF-A0A1C6VL90-F1
#
_cell.length_a   1.000
_cell.length_b   1.000
_cell.length_c   1.000
_cell.angle_alpha   90.00
_cell.angle_beta   90.00
_cell.angle_gamma   90.00
#
_symmetry.space_group_name_H-M   'P 1'
#
loop_
_entity.id
_entity.type
_entity.pdbx_description
1 polymer ?
#
loop_
_entity_poly.entity_id
_entity_poly.type
_entity_poly.pdbx_seq_one_letter_code
_entity_poly.pdbx_strand_id
1 'polypeptide(L)'
;MAPDERMRSALLAGLTVTALAAGAGWWRAAAPELGRSAPAPTPSAGAFLEPGVRLGPTGSPVGLSVVVDVRTGRVLEQTEVDPDAPVVIHEEPGRATWRSEVLFEVWRERSRLMPDGAPVTRRANASDGNRFLLTVGCSGGGAVVVGFTGSSDDGTEQVLSCGDPSATSLVVVSSTGGPLLVRLAALREPVDLDARLEALG
;
A
#
# COMPACT_ATOMS: atom_id res chain seq x y z
N MET A 1 20.84 22.21 -55.12
CA MET A 1 21.10 21.37 -53.94
C MET A 1 22.52 20.89 -54.02
N ALA A 2 23.38 21.48 -53.19
CA ALA A 2 24.82 21.30 -53.27
C ALA A 2 25.23 19.93 -52.70
N PRO A 3 26.26 19.27 -53.24
CA PRO A 3 26.72 17.95 -52.77
C PRO A 3 27.05 17.93 -51.26
N ASP A 4 27.44 19.06 -50.68
CA ASP A 4 27.75 19.19 -49.25
C ASP A 4 26.54 18.96 -48.32
N GLU A 5 25.33 19.31 -48.75
CA GLU A 5 24.11 19.12 -47.93
C GLU A 5 23.77 17.63 -47.78
N ARG A 6 23.97 16.85 -48.85
CA ARG A 6 23.74 15.40 -48.84
C ARG A 6 24.76 14.69 -47.96
N MET A 7 26.01 15.12 -48.01
CA MET A 7 27.09 14.51 -47.21
C MET A 7 26.90 14.81 -45.71
N ARG A 8 26.51 16.04 -45.37
CA ARG A 8 26.19 16.41 -43.98
C ARG A 8 24.97 15.66 -43.43
N SER A 9 23.91 15.52 -44.24
CA SER A 9 22.72 14.77 -43.85
C SER A 9 23.04 13.29 -43.62
N ALA A 10 23.81 12.66 -44.51
CA ALA A 10 24.24 11.27 -44.34
C ALA A 10 25.08 11.06 -43.08
N LEU A 11 26.00 12.00 -42.77
CA LEU A 11 26.82 11.96 -41.57
C LEU A 11 25.98 12.04 -40.28
N LEU A 12 25.01 12.96 -40.24
CA LEU A 12 24.10 13.10 -39.09
C LEU A 12 23.22 11.86 -38.90
N ALA A 13 22.70 11.30 -39.99
CA ALA A 13 21.92 10.07 -39.93
C ALA A 13 22.77 8.91 -39.39
N GLY A 14 24.00 8.75 -39.88
CA GLY A 14 24.93 7.73 -39.40
C GLY A 14 25.26 7.86 -37.91
N LEU A 15 25.56 9.08 -37.44
CA LEU A 15 25.81 9.36 -36.02
C LEU A 15 24.60 9.02 -35.14
N THR A 16 23.40 9.38 -35.60
CA THR A 16 22.16 9.12 -34.85
C THR A 16 21.91 7.61 -34.71
N VAL A 17 22.08 6.84 -35.79
CA VAL A 17 21.93 5.38 -35.76
C VAL A 17 22.97 4.75 -34.83
N THR A 18 24.22 5.24 -34.86
CA THR A 18 25.29 4.74 -34.01
C THR A 18 25.01 4.99 -32.52
N ALA A 19 24.51 6.19 -32.19
CA ALA A 19 24.15 6.54 -30.81
C ALA A 19 22.99 5.66 -30.29
N LEU A 20 21.97 5.39 -31.11
CA LEU A 20 20.86 4.51 -30.76
C LEU A 20 21.32 3.06 -30.52
N ALA A 21 22.19 2.53 -31.39
CA ALA A 21 22.74 1.19 -31.25
C ALA A 21 23.59 1.05 -29.97
N ALA A 22 24.41 2.05 -29.66
CA ALA A 22 25.19 2.10 -28.43
C ALA A 22 24.30 2.16 -27.18
N GLY A 23 23.27 3.02 -27.19
CA GLY A 23 22.30 3.12 -26.10
C GLY A 23 21.55 1.81 -25.86
N ALA A 24 21.07 1.16 -26.94
CA ALA A 24 20.40 -0.14 -26.85
C ALA A 24 21.32 -1.24 -26.33
N GLY A 25 22.59 -1.26 -26.78
CA GLY A 25 23.61 -2.19 -26.28
C GLY A 25 23.89 -1.99 -24.80
N TRP A 26 24.00 -0.74 -24.34
CA TRP A 26 24.19 -0.42 -22.93
C TRP A 26 23.02 -0.90 -22.07
N TRP A 27 21.77 -0.63 -22.47
CA TRP A 27 20.59 -1.14 -21.77
C TRP A 27 20.58 -2.67 -21.67
N ARG A 28 20.99 -3.37 -22.74
CA ARG A 28 21.03 -4.82 -22.75
C ARG A 28 22.14 -5.38 -21.85
N ALA A 29 23.30 -4.73 -21.81
CA ALA A 29 24.41 -5.12 -20.94
C ALA A 29 24.15 -4.82 -19.45
N ALA A 30 23.35 -3.79 -19.16
CA ALA A 30 22.95 -3.43 -17.80
C ALA A 30 21.71 -4.20 -17.31
N ALA A 31 21.09 -5.03 -18.15
CA ALA A 31 19.95 -5.83 -17.74
C ALA A 31 20.37 -6.89 -16.71
N PRO A 32 19.68 -7.01 -15.56
CA PRO A 32 19.93 -8.09 -14.61
C PRO A 32 19.74 -9.44 -15.29
N GLU A 33 20.70 -10.34 -15.14
CA GLU A 33 20.56 -11.75 -15.53
C GLU A 33 19.39 -12.34 -14.74
N LEU A 34 18.24 -12.49 -15.40
CA LEU A 34 17.11 -13.23 -14.87
C LEU A 34 17.53 -14.71 -14.89
N GLY A 35 18.10 -15.17 -13.77
CA GLY A 35 18.41 -16.59 -13.58
C GLY A 35 17.18 -17.45 -13.87
N ARG A 36 17.40 -18.71 -14.29
CA ARG A 36 16.31 -19.66 -14.53
C ARG A 36 15.34 -19.61 -13.35
N SER A 37 14.09 -19.24 -13.62
CA SER A 37 13.01 -19.42 -12.68
C SER A 37 13.07 -20.88 -12.21
N ALA A 38 13.31 -21.07 -10.92
CA ALA A 38 13.14 -22.38 -10.31
C ALA A 38 11.75 -22.90 -10.68
N PRO A 39 11.57 -24.21 -10.91
CA PRO A 39 10.25 -24.77 -11.11
C PRO A 39 9.33 -24.28 -9.99
N ALA A 40 8.18 -23.74 -10.38
CA ALA A 40 7.17 -23.30 -9.43
C ALA A 40 6.97 -24.42 -8.40
N PRO A 41 6.96 -24.12 -7.09
CA PRO A 41 6.72 -25.14 -6.09
C PRO A 41 5.41 -25.85 -6.44
N THR A 42 5.48 -27.17 -6.58
CA THR A 42 4.30 -28.02 -6.78
C THR A 42 3.30 -27.68 -5.69
N PRO A 43 2.02 -27.39 -6.01
CA PRO A 43 1.03 -27.09 -4.98
C PRO A 43 0.93 -28.30 -4.05
N SER A 44 1.47 -28.18 -2.86
CA SER A 44 1.27 -29.15 -1.80
C SER A 44 -0.24 -29.18 -1.51
N ALA A 45 -0.86 -30.36 -1.53
CA ALA A 45 -2.27 -30.55 -1.20
C ALA A 45 -2.65 -30.16 0.25
N GLY A 46 -1.75 -29.54 1.00
CA GLY A 46 -1.97 -28.91 2.30
C GLY A 46 -1.86 -27.37 2.29
N ALA A 47 -1.78 -26.72 1.13
CA ALA A 47 -1.73 -25.25 0.99
C ALA A 47 -3.08 -24.62 0.63
N PHE A 48 -4.18 -25.28 1.00
CA PHE A 48 -5.44 -24.58 1.21
C PHE A 48 -5.38 -23.95 2.61
N LEU A 49 -5.14 -22.64 2.68
CA LEU A 49 -5.60 -21.88 3.83
C LEU A 49 -7.12 -21.83 3.70
N GLU A 50 -7.80 -22.74 4.40
CA GLU A 50 -9.22 -22.56 4.69
C GLU A 50 -9.41 -21.13 5.26
N PRO A 51 -10.42 -20.37 4.79
CA PRO A 51 -10.73 -19.06 5.32
C PRO A 51 -10.82 -19.14 6.84
N GLY A 52 -10.03 -18.32 7.53
CA GLY A 52 -9.92 -18.28 8.99
C GLY A 52 -11.20 -17.81 9.68
N VAL A 53 -12.27 -18.61 9.60
CA VAL A 53 -13.44 -18.52 10.47
C VAL A 53 -13.02 -19.14 11.80
N ARG A 54 -12.74 -18.30 12.81
CA ARG A 54 -12.73 -18.79 14.19
C ARG A 54 -14.19 -18.99 14.60
N LEU A 55 -14.62 -20.24 14.58
CA LEU A 55 -15.90 -20.65 15.14
C LEU A 55 -15.83 -20.46 16.66
N GLY A 56 -16.73 -19.64 17.21
CA GLY A 56 -17.01 -19.67 18.65
C GLY A 56 -17.54 -21.06 19.06
N PRO A 57 -17.71 -21.34 20.36
CA PRO A 57 -18.18 -22.64 20.86
C PRO A 57 -19.49 -23.15 20.24
N THR A 58 -20.25 -22.25 19.59
CA THR A 58 -21.55 -22.47 18.96
C THR A 58 -21.54 -22.43 17.42
N GLY A 59 -20.39 -22.22 16.77
CA GLY A 59 -20.28 -22.33 15.30
C GLY A 59 -20.74 -21.11 14.48
N SER A 60 -20.95 -19.94 15.09
CA SER A 60 -21.26 -18.70 14.35
C SER A 60 -20.01 -17.85 14.05
N PRO A 61 -19.93 -17.19 12.87
CA PRO A 61 -18.85 -16.28 12.54
C PRO A 61 -18.93 -15.01 13.38
N VAL A 62 -17.85 -14.70 14.13
CA VAL A 62 -17.74 -13.49 14.94
C VAL A 62 -17.08 -12.40 14.08
N GLY A 63 -17.87 -11.45 13.57
CA GLY A 63 -17.37 -10.26 12.91
C GLY A 63 -17.01 -9.18 13.91
N LEU A 64 -15.74 -8.79 13.97
CA LEU A 64 -15.29 -7.60 14.71
C LEU A 64 -15.56 -6.36 13.86
N SER A 65 -16.54 -5.55 14.23
CA SER A 65 -16.77 -4.24 13.60
C SER A 65 -16.09 -3.14 14.41
N VAL A 66 -15.23 -2.34 13.77
CA VAL A 66 -14.64 -1.14 14.35
C VAL A 66 -15.31 0.09 13.73
N VAL A 67 -15.78 1.01 14.57
CA VAL A 67 -16.40 2.26 14.11
C VAL A 67 -15.38 3.39 14.20
N VAL A 68 -15.02 3.96 13.03
CA VAL A 68 -14.06 5.07 12.92
C VAL A 68 -14.79 6.33 12.46
N ASP A 69 -14.56 7.45 13.16
CA ASP A 69 -15.04 8.76 12.74
C ASP A 69 -14.15 9.28 11.60
N VAL A 70 -14.71 9.34 10.38
CA VAL A 70 -13.99 9.68 9.14
C VAL A 70 -13.49 11.14 9.14
N ARG A 71 -14.05 12.02 9.98
CA ARG A 71 -13.63 13.43 10.02
C ARG A 71 -12.46 13.66 10.98
N THR A 72 -12.29 12.79 11.97
CA THR A 72 -11.34 12.99 13.07
C THR A 72 -10.33 11.86 13.23
N GLY A 73 -10.49 10.74 12.53
CA GLY A 73 -9.62 9.56 12.64
C GLY A 73 -9.71 8.85 13.99
N ARG A 74 -10.70 9.20 14.83
CA ARG A 74 -10.86 8.60 16.16
C ARG A 74 -11.72 7.34 16.09
N VAL A 75 -11.22 6.28 16.72
CA VAL A 75 -11.99 5.07 17.01
C VAL A 75 -12.88 5.37 18.21
N LEU A 76 -14.20 5.20 18.05
CA LEU A 76 -15.11 5.25 19.20
C LEU A 76 -15.06 3.87 19.87
N GLU A 77 -14.68 3.82 21.15
CA GLU A 77 -14.76 2.58 21.92
C GLU A 77 -16.22 2.12 21.95
N GLN A 78 -16.48 0.99 21.32
CA GLN A 78 -17.80 0.37 21.34
C GLN A 78 -17.95 -0.34 22.69
N THR A 79 -18.72 0.27 23.60
CA THR A 79 -19.17 -0.38 24.83
C THR A 79 -19.77 -1.73 24.47
N GLU A 80 -19.25 -2.77 25.12
CA GLU A 80 -19.65 -4.18 25.00
C GLU A 80 -21.18 -4.32 24.92
N VAL A 81 -21.69 -4.59 23.72
CA VAL A 81 -23.13 -4.79 23.48
C VAL A 81 -23.43 -6.28 23.67
N ASP A 82 -24.36 -6.54 24.58
CA ASP A 82 -24.99 -7.85 24.79
C ASP A 82 -25.55 -8.40 23.46
N PRO A 83 -25.04 -9.54 22.96
CA PRO A 83 -25.38 -10.06 21.64
C PRO A 83 -26.83 -10.55 21.50
N ASP A 84 -27.59 -10.66 22.59
CA ASP A 84 -28.98 -11.13 22.57
C ASP A 84 -30.03 -10.02 22.73
N ALA A 85 -29.62 -8.75 22.87
CA ALA A 85 -30.55 -7.64 22.94
C ALA A 85 -30.99 -7.19 21.52
N PRO A 86 -32.31 -7.10 21.21
CA PRO A 86 -32.77 -6.48 19.98
C PRO A 86 -32.40 -4.99 20.00
N VAL A 87 -31.33 -4.65 19.27
CA VAL A 87 -30.86 -3.27 19.15
C VAL A 87 -31.85 -2.48 18.30
N VAL A 88 -32.73 -1.74 18.96
CA VAL A 88 -33.46 -0.61 18.34
C VAL A 88 -32.43 0.50 18.17
N ILE A 89 -31.80 0.57 17.00
CA ILE A 89 -30.91 1.69 16.67
C ILE A 89 -31.79 2.93 16.53
N HIS A 90 -31.68 3.85 17.49
CA HIS A 90 -32.10 5.23 17.26
C HIS A 90 -31.15 5.81 16.21
N GLU A 91 -31.64 5.83 14.98
CA GLU A 91 -31.05 6.53 13.85
C GLU A 91 -31.16 8.03 14.12
N GLU A 92 -30.06 8.65 14.59
CA GLU A 92 -29.94 10.10 14.54
C GLU A 92 -29.69 10.52 13.08
N PRO A 93 -30.59 11.32 12.47
CA PRO A 93 -30.51 11.64 11.07
C PRO A 93 -29.35 12.61 10.83
N GLY A 94 -28.28 12.14 10.18
CA GLY A 94 -27.24 13.03 9.63
C GLY A 94 -25.80 12.53 9.63
N ARG A 95 -25.48 11.34 10.16
CA ARG A 95 -24.10 10.78 10.11
C ARG A 95 -24.10 9.43 9.42
N ALA A 96 -23.65 9.41 8.17
CA ALA A 96 -23.44 8.20 7.41
C ALA A 96 -22.27 7.38 8.01
N THR A 97 -22.58 6.42 8.86
CA THR A 97 -21.65 5.39 9.33
C THR A 97 -21.55 4.30 8.28
N TRP A 98 -20.48 4.31 7.49
CA TRP A 98 -20.22 3.28 6.49
C TRP A 98 -19.48 2.10 7.13
N ARG A 99 -20.18 0.98 7.31
CA ARG A 99 -19.60 -0.31 7.71
C ARG A 99 -18.76 -0.84 6.55
N SER A 100 -17.43 -0.85 6.67
CA SER A 100 -16.56 -1.49 5.67
C SER A 100 -16.03 -2.81 6.26
N GLU A 101 -16.36 -3.93 5.62
CA GLU A 101 -15.86 -5.24 6.00
C GLU A 101 -14.42 -5.40 5.48
N VAL A 102 -13.48 -5.68 6.38
CA VAL A 102 -12.10 -6.01 6.00
C VAL A 102 -12.10 -7.40 5.38
N LEU A 103 -11.65 -7.50 4.13
CA LEU A 103 -11.63 -8.76 3.39
C LEU A 103 -10.38 -9.59 3.70
N PHE A 104 -9.18 -9.01 3.56
CA PHE A 104 -7.91 -9.69 3.85
C PHE A 104 -6.71 -8.73 3.97
N GLU A 105 -5.66 -9.17 4.66
CA GLU A 105 -4.37 -8.49 4.73
C GLU A 105 -3.62 -8.63 3.39
N VAL A 106 -3.28 -7.50 2.78
CA VAL A 106 -2.54 -7.45 1.51
C VAL A 106 -1.03 -7.54 1.76
N TRP A 107 -0.53 -6.79 2.74
CA TRP A 107 0.85 -6.87 3.19
C TRP A 107 1.01 -6.27 4.59
N ARG A 108 2.13 -6.64 5.22
CA ARG A 108 2.64 -6.03 6.46
C ARG A 108 4.11 -5.68 6.34
N GLU A 109 4.46 -4.53 6.91
CA GLU A 109 5.80 -3.98 6.96
C GLU A 109 6.22 -3.77 8.41
N ARG A 110 7.35 -4.34 8.79
CA ARG A 110 8.01 -4.08 10.06
C ARG A 110 9.47 -3.77 9.80
N SER A 111 9.86 -2.52 9.99
CA SER A 111 11.23 -2.09 9.72
C SER A 111 11.62 -0.89 10.56
N ARG A 112 12.92 -0.69 10.69
CA ARG A 112 13.47 0.53 11.27
C ARG A 112 13.79 1.49 10.14
N LEU A 113 13.13 2.63 10.12
CA LEU A 113 13.34 3.68 9.13
C LEU A 113 14.38 4.67 9.65
N MET A 114 15.29 5.07 8.77
CA MET A 114 16.32 6.08 9.04
C MET A 114 15.98 7.37 8.27
N PRO A 115 16.16 8.57 8.85
CA PRO A 115 15.84 9.84 8.19
C PRO A 115 16.54 10.04 6.85
N ASP A 116 17.82 9.66 6.79
CA ASP A 116 18.64 9.74 5.57
C ASP A 116 18.68 8.39 4.81
N GLY A 117 17.83 7.45 5.21
CA GLY A 117 17.73 6.13 4.61
C GLY A 117 16.88 6.11 3.35
N ALA A 118 17.01 5.02 2.59
CA ALA A 118 16.09 4.77 1.48
C ALA A 118 14.66 4.57 2.03
N PRO A 119 13.63 5.16 1.40
CA PRO A 119 12.25 4.94 1.80
C PRO A 119 11.82 3.51 1.50
N VAL A 120 10.97 2.94 2.35
CA VAL A 120 10.35 1.65 2.10
C VAL A 120 9.17 1.86 1.17
N THR A 121 9.10 1.08 0.10
CA THR A 121 7.98 1.11 -0.85
C THR A 121 7.33 -0.26 -0.92
N ARG A 122 6.01 -0.30 -0.68
CA ARG A 122 5.19 -1.50 -0.82
C ARG A 122 4.16 -1.31 -1.92
N ARG A 123 3.87 -2.40 -2.61
CA ARG A 123 2.97 -2.42 -3.77
C ARG A 123 1.80 -3.36 -3.50
N ALA A 124 0.61 -2.91 -3.79
CA ALA A 124 -0.58 -3.74 -3.93
C ALA A 124 -1.04 -3.73 -5.40
N ASN A 125 -1.42 -4.89 -5.92
CA ASN A 125 -2.10 -4.95 -7.21
C ASN A 125 -3.57 -4.63 -6.95
N ALA A 126 -4.03 -3.49 -7.46
CA ALA A 126 -5.38 -3.01 -7.25
C ALA A 126 -6.07 -2.85 -8.60
N SER A 127 -7.34 -3.24 -8.64
CA SER A 127 -8.24 -2.81 -9.71
C SER A 127 -8.75 -1.40 -9.42
N ASP A 128 -9.30 -0.75 -10.43
CA ASP A 128 -9.99 0.53 -10.24
C ASP A 128 -11.16 0.37 -9.26
N GLY A 129 -11.31 1.32 -8.34
CA GLY A 129 -12.37 1.31 -7.31
C GLY A 129 -12.10 0.41 -6.10
N ASN A 130 -11.02 -0.39 -6.08
CA ASN A 130 -10.65 -1.15 -4.88
C ASN A 130 -10.33 -0.19 -3.72
N ARG A 131 -10.86 -0.49 -2.53
CA ARG A 131 -10.61 0.29 -1.31
C ARG A 131 -9.66 -0.45 -0.39
N PHE A 132 -8.79 0.28 0.28
CA PHE A 132 -7.83 -0.26 1.22
C PHE A 132 -7.80 0.54 2.51
N LEU A 133 -7.53 -0.13 3.63
CA LEU A 133 -7.22 0.47 4.92
C LEU A 133 -5.73 0.28 5.20
N LEU A 134 -5.00 1.38 5.29
CA LEU A 134 -3.64 1.41 5.79
C LEU A 134 -3.67 1.72 7.30
N THR A 135 -3.14 0.81 8.08
CA THR A 135 -2.88 0.99 9.52
C THR A 135 -1.39 1.21 9.71
N VAL A 136 -1.00 2.34 10.31
CA VAL A 136 0.41 2.67 10.61
C VAL A 136 0.58 2.91 12.11
N GLY A 137 1.35 2.04 12.75
CA GLY A 137 1.94 2.29 14.06
C GLY A 137 3.43 2.62 13.90
N CYS A 138 3.93 3.52 14.74
CA CYS A 138 5.37 3.75 14.83
C CYS A 138 5.77 4.15 16.26
N SER A 139 7.02 3.89 16.60
CA SER A 139 7.61 4.27 17.88
C SER A 139 8.96 4.96 17.68
N GLY A 140 9.30 5.85 18.61
CA GLY A 140 10.51 6.67 18.56
C GLY A 140 10.20 8.16 18.70
N GLY A 141 11.24 9.01 18.70
CA GLY A 141 11.08 10.47 18.80
C GLY A 141 10.74 11.16 17.47
N GLY A 142 10.76 10.41 16.36
CA GLY A 142 10.54 10.94 15.02
C GLY A 142 9.09 10.96 14.54
N ALA A 143 8.96 11.12 13.23
CA ALA A 143 7.70 11.00 12.52
C ALA A 143 7.89 10.14 11.26
N VAL A 144 6.79 9.57 10.75
CA VAL A 144 6.75 8.84 9.48
C VAL A 144 6.00 9.69 8.45
N VAL A 145 6.58 9.82 7.26
CA VAL A 145 5.89 10.35 6.08
C VAL A 145 5.35 9.18 5.27
N VAL A 146 4.05 9.22 4.97
CA VAL A 146 3.34 8.25 4.16
C VAL A 146 2.90 8.91 2.86
N GLY A 147 3.32 8.37 1.72
CA GLY A 147 2.90 8.82 0.40
C GLY A 147 2.19 7.71 -0.36
N PHE A 148 1.23 8.08 -1.20
CA PHE A 148 0.49 7.16 -2.05
C PHE A 148 0.67 7.50 -3.52
N THR A 149 0.70 6.47 -4.37
CA THR A 149 0.64 6.60 -5.84
C THR A 149 -0.30 5.56 -6.40
N GLY A 150 -1.06 5.92 -7.44
CA GLY A 150 -2.11 5.06 -7.98
C GLY A 150 -3.36 5.00 -7.10
N SER A 151 -3.61 6.06 -6.32
CA SER A 151 -4.81 6.22 -5.48
C SER A 151 -5.51 7.56 -5.70
N SER A 152 -6.67 7.74 -5.08
CA SER A 152 -7.37 9.02 -4.96
C SER A 152 -6.53 10.12 -4.30
N ASP A 153 -5.54 9.72 -3.52
CA ASP A 153 -4.68 10.60 -2.71
C ASP A 153 -3.28 10.74 -3.32
N ASP A 154 -3.15 10.47 -4.62
CA ASP A 154 -1.88 10.55 -5.34
C ASP A 154 -1.21 11.93 -5.19
N GLY A 155 0.10 11.91 -4.97
CA GLY A 155 0.89 13.12 -4.72
C GLY A 155 0.67 13.78 -3.36
N THR A 156 -0.18 13.23 -2.49
CA THR A 156 -0.35 13.72 -1.12
C THR A 156 0.55 12.94 -0.16
N GLU A 157 1.30 13.67 0.67
CA GLU A 157 2.08 13.10 1.76
C GLU A 157 1.42 13.40 3.11
N GLN A 158 1.28 12.36 3.94
CA GLN A 158 0.76 12.47 5.31
C GLN A 158 1.89 12.27 6.30
N VAL A 159 1.96 13.14 7.32
CA VAL A 159 2.98 13.06 8.36
C VAL A 159 2.36 12.55 9.65
N LEU A 160 2.94 11.50 10.22
CA LEU A 160 2.47 10.80 11.42
C LEU A 160 3.52 10.89 12.52
N SER A 161 3.16 11.43 13.68
CA SER A 161 4.07 11.51 14.84
C SER A 161 4.13 10.18 15.60
N CYS A 162 5.33 9.72 15.96
CA CYS A 162 5.56 8.42 16.63
C CYS A 162 5.70 8.50 18.16
N GLY A 163 5.43 9.68 18.74
CA GLY A 163 5.69 9.97 20.16
C GLY A 163 4.85 9.15 21.15
N ASP A 164 3.73 8.60 20.70
CA ASP A 164 2.84 7.78 21.52
C ASP A 164 2.88 6.32 21.03
N PRO A 165 3.41 5.36 21.82
CA PRO A 165 3.59 3.98 21.39
C PRO A 165 2.29 3.21 21.15
N SER A 166 1.14 3.76 21.59
CA SER A 166 -0.20 3.23 21.32
C SER A 166 -0.91 3.98 20.19
N ALA A 167 -0.36 5.09 19.69
CA ALA A 167 -0.97 5.82 18.61
C ALA A 167 -0.81 5.05 17.30
N THR A 168 -1.95 4.65 16.75
CA THR A 168 -2.04 4.03 15.42
C THR A 168 -2.83 4.96 14.52
N SER A 169 -2.28 5.27 13.35
CA SER A 169 -2.95 6.05 12.33
C SER A 169 -3.65 5.15 11.33
N LEU A 170 -4.84 5.55 10.90
CA LEU A 170 -5.70 4.82 9.96
C LEU A 170 -5.97 5.69 8.75
N VAL A 171 -5.67 5.19 7.56
CA VAL A 171 -5.89 5.89 6.29
C VAL A 171 -6.64 4.99 5.34
N VAL A 172 -7.80 5.43 4.87
CA VAL A 172 -8.55 4.74 3.81
C VAL A 172 -8.16 5.34 2.47
N VAL A 173 -7.76 4.49 1.52
CA VAL A 173 -7.38 4.92 0.17
C VAL A 173 -8.15 4.13 -0.88
N SER A 174 -8.56 4.81 -1.95
CA SER A 174 -9.20 4.18 -3.11
C SER A 174 -8.21 4.12 -4.28
N SER A 175 -8.10 2.98 -4.94
CA SER A 175 -7.27 2.81 -6.14
C SER A 175 -7.91 3.48 -7.36
N THR A 176 -7.10 4.10 -8.21
CA THR A 176 -7.52 4.78 -9.46
C THR A 176 -7.25 3.94 -10.73
N GLY A 177 -6.99 2.64 -10.56
CA GLY A 177 -6.70 1.72 -11.68
C GLY A 177 -5.21 1.67 -11.98
N GLY A 178 -4.52 0.69 -11.40
CA GLY A 178 -3.07 0.53 -11.48
C GLY A 178 -2.49 -0.05 -10.19
N PRO A 179 -1.17 -0.22 -10.10
CA PRO A 179 -0.56 -0.64 -8.85
C PRO A 179 -0.65 0.50 -7.82
N LEU A 180 -1.25 0.20 -6.67
CA LEU A 180 -1.19 1.07 -5.50
C LEU A 180 0.21 0.95 -4.88
N LEU A 181 0.94 2.06 -4.83
CA LEU A 181 2.22 2.16 -4.15
C LEU A 181 2.06 2.94 -2.85
N VAL A 182 2.60 2.40 -1.78
CA VAL A 182 2.69 3.06 -0.47
C VAL A 182 4.16 3.27 -0.14
N ARG A 183 4.57 4.53 -0.01
CA ARG A 183 5.93 4.95 0.31
C ARG A 183 5.99 5.43 1.76
N LEU A 184 6.94 4.91 2.52
CA LEU A 184 7.11 5.15 3.95
C LEU A 184 8.55 5.64 4.20
N ALA A 185 8.69 6.77 4.88
CA ALA A 185 9.99 7.37 5.18
C ALA A 185 10.02 7.95 6.60
N ALA A 186 11.16 7.89 7.28
CA ALA A 186 11.36 8.58 8.54
C ALA A 186 11.61 10.08 8.32
N LEU A 187 11.14 10.90 9.24
CA LEU A 187 11.39 12.33 9.29
C LEU A 187 12.21 12.65 10.54
N ARG A 188 13.38 13.28 10.34
CA ARG A 188 14.32 13.81 11.37
C ARG A 188 15.00 12.77 12.25
N GLU A 189 14.27 11.84 12.84
CA GLU A 189 14.80 10.83 13.76
C GLU A 189 14.46 9.40 13.31
N PRO A 190 15.29 8.40 13.67
CA PRO A 190 14.96 7.00 13.42
C PRO A 190 13.66 6.59 14.11
N VAL A 191 12.87 5.79 13.43
CA VAL A 191 11.58 5.27 13.93
C VAL A 191 11.45 3.79 13.64
N ASP A 192 10.88 3.04 14.58
CA ASP A 192 10.48 1.66 14.35
C ASP A 192 9.03 1.66 13.84
N LEU A 193 8.82 1.09 12.67
CA LEU A 193 7.57 1.09 11.93
C LEU A 193 6.88 -0.27 12.03
N ASP A 194 5.56 -0.29 12.24
CA ASP A 194 4.66 -1.42 11.97
C ASP A 194 3.49 -0.90 11.12
N ALA A 195 3.49 -1.21 9.82
CA ALA A 195 2.45 -0.81 8.89
C ALA A 195 1.78 -2.03 8.28
N ARG A 196 0.47 -1.94 8.05
CA ARG A 196 -0.34 -3.01 7.47
C ARG A 196 -1.35 -2.43 6.50
N LEU A 197 -1.48 -3.05 5.33
CA LEU A 197 -2.51 -2.71 4.35
C LEU A 197 -3.52 -3.85 4.24
N GLU A 198 -4.79 -3.50 4.35
CA GLU A 198 -5.92 -4.44 4.30
C GLU A 198 -6.87 -4.03 3.17
N ALA A 199 -7.40 -4.99 2.42
CA ALA A 199 -8.42 -4.74 1.41
C ALA A 199 -9.80 -4.63 2.06
N LEU A 200 -10.61 -3.67 1.60
CA LEU A 200 -11.97 -3.44 2.06
C LEU A 200 -12.96 -3.90 0.99
N GLY A 201 -14.06 -4.53 1.42
CA GLY A 201 -15.17 -4.98 0.58
C GLY A 201 -16.23 -3.93 0.30
#